data_AF-A0A7T8H1U3-F1
#
_entry.id   AF-A0A7T8H1U3-F1
#
_cell.length_a   1.000
_cell.length_b   1.000
_cell.length_c   1.000
_cell.angle_alpha   90.00
_cell.angle_beta   90.00
_cell.angle_gamma   90.00
#
_symmetry.space_group_name_H-M   'P 1'
#
loop_
_entity.id
_entity.type
_entity.pdbx_description
1 polymer ?
#
loop_
_entity_poly.entity_id
_entity_poly.type
_entity_poly.pdbx_seq_one_letter_code
_entity_poly.pdbx_strand_id
1 'polypeptide(L)'
;MTASTVTSPSTAIFKEFNYAPCADFGLLAAAVKAAKSKGADTHVGGIYSSDVFYDERPDLNEQMTRHGILGVEMEAAELYTLAARYNRRALAV
;
A
#
# COMPACT_ATOMS: atom_id res chain seq x y z
N MET A 1 7.11 -3.38 0.59
CA MET A 1 6.13 -2.32 0.32
C MET A 1 4.79 -2.79 0.85
N THR A 2 4.16 -2.04 1.74
CA THR A 2 2.85 -2.35 2.35
C THR A 2 1.89 -1.20 2.07
N ALA A 3 0.58 -1.50 2.05
CA ALA A 3 -0.46 -0.49 1.95
C ALA A 3 -1.33 -0.52 3.21
N SER A 4 -1.28 0.52 4.01
CA SER A 4 -2.13 0.68 5.19
C SER A 4 -3.50 1.20 4.76
N THR A 5 -4.54 0.90 5.53
CA THR A 5 -5.86 1.49 5.33
C THR A 5 -6.61 1.59 6.65
N VAL A 6 -7.52 2.56 6.78
CA VAL A 6 -8.40 2.68 7.95
C VAL A 6 -9.60 1.74 7.80
N THR A 7 -10.07 1.52 6.56
CA THR A 7 -11.25 0.71 6.24
C THR A 7 -10.99 -0.09 4.97
N SER A 8 -11.43 -1.34 4.95
CA SER A 8 -11.40 -2.18 3.74
C SER A 8 -12.69 -3.01 3.66
N PRO A 9 -13.24 -3.25 2.45
CA PRO A 9 -14.31 -4.22 2.26
C PRO A 9 -13.96 -5.62 2.78
N SER A 10 -12.66 -5.96 2.83
CA SER A 10 -12.14 -7.22 3.35
C SER A 10 -11.96 -7.23 4.88
N THR A 11 -12.19 -6.13 5.62
CA THR A 11 -11.99 -6.07 7.09
C THR A 11 -12.78 -7.15 7.84
N ALA A 12 -14.03 -7.43 7.44
CA ALA A 12 -14.86 -8.45 8.09
C ALA A 12 -14.26 -9.87 8.04
N ILE A 13 -13.42 -10.16 7.04
CA ILE A 13 -12.79 -11.47 6.85
C ILE A 13 -11.64 -11.66 7.84
N PHE A 14 -11.00 -10.57 8.28
CA PHE A 14 -9.89 -10.60 9.22
C PHE A 14 -10.31 -10.47 10.68
N LYS A 15 -11.58 -10.13 10.97
CA LYS A 15 -12.09 -9.91 12.34
C LYS A 15 -11.22 -8.89 13.08
N GLU A 16 -10.61 -9.25 14.20
CA GLU A 16 -9.74 -8.39 15.00
C GLU A 16 -8.28 -8.36 14.52
N PHE A 17 -7.95 -9.09 13.46
CA PHE A 17 -6.59 -9.17 12.94
C PHE A 17 -6.28 -8.01 11.99
N ASN A 18 -5.26 -7.22 12.33
CA ASN A 18 -4.75 -6.15 11.47
C ASN A 18 -3.78 -6.74 10.43
N TYR A 19 -4.33 -7.20 9.31
CA TYR A 19 -3.52 -7.67 8.19
C TYR A 19 -2.75 -6.51 7.55
N ALA A 20 -1.47 -6.73 7.24
CA ALA A 20 -0.61 -5.76 6.56
C ALA A 20 -0.42 -6.19 5.09
N PRO A 21 -1.30 -5.76 4.17
CA PRO A 21 -1.24 -6.23 2.80
C PRO A 21 0.01 -5.67 2.11
N CYS A 22 0.73 -6.53 1.41
CA CYS A 22 2.05 -6.24 0.87
C CYS A 22 2.19 -6.64 -0.60
N ALA A 23 3.07 -5.93 -1.30
CA ALA A 23 3.41 -6.26 -2.68
C ALA A 23 4.20 -7.57 -2.77
N ASP A 24 4.11 -8.24 -3.91
CA ASP A 24 5.01 -9.34 -4.25
C ASP A 24 6.45 -8.83 -4.38
N PHE A 25 7.38 -9.45 -3.65
CA PHE A 25 8.78 -9.04 -3.65
C PHE A 25 9.45 -9.18 -5.02
N GLY A 26 9.10 -10.23 -5.78
CA GLY A 26 9.68 -10.46 -7.10
C GLY A 26 9.30 -9.37 -8.10
N LEU A 27 8.02 -8.99 -8.14
CA LEU A 27 7.54 -7.85 -8.94
C LEU A 27 8.19 -6.54 -8.49
N LEU A 28 8.23 -6.28 -7.18
CA LEU A 28 8.82 -5.06 -6.64
C LEU A 28 10.30 -4.94 -7.01
N ALA A 29 11.09 -6.00 -6.80
CA ALA A 29 12.51 -6.01 -7.14
C ALA A 29 12.76 -5.81 -8.64
N ALA A 30 11.91 -6.41 -9.50
CA ALA A 30 11.98 -6.23 -10.94
C ALA A 30 11.66 -4.78 -11.36
N ALA A 31 10.63 -4.16 -10.76
CA ALA A 31 10.27 -2.77 -11.03
C ALA A 31 11.37 -1.80 -10.60
N VAL A 32 11.94 -1.98 -9.40
CA VAL A 32 13.08 -1.19 -8.91
C VAL A 32 14.28 -1.31 -9.84
N LYS A 33 14.62 -2.53 -10.28
CA LYS A 33 15.71 -2.75 -11.24
C LYS A 33 15.45 -2.03 -12.57
N ALA A 34 14.23 -2.13 -13.09
CA ALA A 34 13.83 -1.47 -14.33
C ALA A 34 13.92 0.06 -14.21
N ALA A 35 13.42 0.64 -13.11
CA ALA A 35 13.51 2.07 -12.85
C ALA A 35 14.96 2.57 -12.78
N LYS A 36 15.83 1.85 -12.04
CA LYS A 36 17.27 2.15 -11.97
C LYS A 36 17.94 2.13 -13.34
N SER A 37 17.61 1.16 -14.20
CA SER A 37 18.17 1.09 -15.56
C SER A 37 17.76 2.26 -16.46
N LYS A 38 16.66 2.95 -16.13
CA LYS A 38 16.19 4.15 -16.82
C LYS A 38 16.71 5.45 -16.21
N GLY A 39 17.51 5.38 -15.14
CA GLY A 39 17.97 6.56 -14.40
C GLY A 39 16.84 7.30 -13.67
N ALA A 40 15.74 6.61 -13.35
CA ALA A 40 14.64 7.20 -12.61
C ALA A 40 14.91 7.17 -11.10
N ASP A 41 14.75 8.30 -10.43
CA ASP A 41 14.72 8.37 -8.98
C ASP A 41 13.40 7.80 -8.46
N THR A 42 13.49 6.78 -7.60
CA THR A 42 12.31 6.07 -7.07
C THR A 42 12.39 5.89 -5.57
N HIS A 43 11.25 6.00 -4.91
CA HIS A 43 11.09 5.68 -3.50
C HIS A 43 10.29 4.37 -3.34
N VAL A 44 10.68 3.54 -2.37
CA VAL A 44 9.99 2.29 -2.04
C VAL A 44 9.68 2.30 -0.55
N GLY A 45 8.40 2.24 -0.18
CA GLY A 45 8.00 2.34 1.22
C GLY A 45 6.53 1.99 1.47
N GLY A 46 6.01 2.43 2.60
CA GLY A 46 4.59 2.29 2.94
C GLY A 46 3.74 3.35 2.24
N ILE A 47 2.54 2.99 1.83
CA ILE A 47 1.52 3.90 1.28
C ILE A 47 0.20 3.73 2.05
N TYR A 48 -0.72 4.66 1.88
CA TYR A 48 -2.05 4.62 2.49
C TYR A 48 -3.15 4.58 1.42
N SER A 49 -4.01 3.56 1.48
CA SER A 49 -5.22 3.44 0.65
C SER A 49 -6.42 4.04 1.38
N SER A 50 -6.89 5.21 0.93
CA SER A 50 -8.02 5.91 1.52
C SER A 50 -9.33 5.60 0.80
N ASP A 51 -10.42 5.44 1.56
CA ASP A 51 -11.79 5.48 1.01
C ASP A 51 -12.31 6.92 0.83
N VAL A 52 -11.64 7.90 1.46
CA VAL A 52 -12.10 9.29 1.55
C VAL A 52 -11.04 10.21 0.95
N PHE A 53 -11.40 10.91 -0.12
CA PHE A 53 -10.51 11.87 -0.77
C PHE A 53 -10.39 13.20 0.01
N TYR A 54 -11.50 13.63 0.63
CA TYR A 54 -11.57 14.86 1.43
C TYR A 54 -11.76 14.49 2.91
N ASP A 55 -10.70 14.06 3.59
CA ASP A 55 -10.81 13.44 4.92
C ASP A 55 -10.96 14.43 6.08
N GLU A 56 -10.67 15.73 5.91
CA GLU A 56 -10.66 16.74 6.98
C GLU A 56 -9.92 16.30 8.27
N ARG A 57 -8.90 15.43 8.14
CA ARG A 57 -8.15 14.81 9.25
C ARG A 57 -6.65 15.19 9.23
N PRO A 58 -6.29 16.42 9.62
CA PRO A 58 -4.87 16.82 9.69
C PRO A 58 -4.07 15.99 10.71
N ASP A 59 -4.72 15.48 11.76
CA ASP A 59 -4.13 14.58 12.76
C ASP A 59 -3.69 13.23 12.15
N LEU A 60 -4.49 12.68 11.23
CA LEU A 60 -4.14 11.44 10.54
C LEU A 60 -2.91 11.64 9.64
N ASN A 61 -2.87 12.75 8.90
CA ASN A 61 -1.74 13.12 8.05
C ASN A 61 -0.45 13.29 8.85
N GLU A 62 -0.52 13.88 10.04
CA GLU A 62 0.62 13.98 10.95
C GLU A 62 1.14 12.59 11.35
N GLN A 63 0.24 11.68 11.75
CA GLN A 63 0.64 10.32 12.10
C GLN A 63 1.24 9.58 10.91
N MET A 64 0.62 9.65 9.72
CA MET A 64 1.15 8.99 8.52
C MET A 64 2.56 9.48 8.17
N THR A 65 2.77 10.80 8.19
CA THR A 65 4.08 11.42 7.92
C THR A 65 5.11 10.97 8.96
N ARG A 66 4.74 10.98 10.25
CA ARG A 66 5.63 10.55 11.35
C ARG A 66 6.08 9.09 11.21
N HIS A 67 5.26 8.23 10.62
CA HIS A 67 5.55 6.81 10.40
C HIS A 67 6.13 6.50 9.02
N GLY A 68 6.44 7.52 8.21
CA GLY A 68 7.11 7.35 6.91
C GLY A 68 6.21 6.81 5.80
N ILE A 69 4.90 7.05 5.87
CA ILE A 69 4.00 6.82 4.73
C ILE A 69 4.37 7.80 3.62
N LEU A 70 4.60 7.28 2.42
CA LEU A 70 5.15 8.02 1.29
C LEU A 70 4.09 8.72 0.43
N GLY A 71 2.84 8.25 0.48
CA GLY A 71 1.77 8.77 -0.36
C GLY A 71 0.42 8.19 0.00
N VAL A 72 -0.61 8.88 -0.48
CA VAL A 72 -2.01 8.49 -0.36
C VAL A 72 -2.54 8.14 -1.75
N GLU A 73 -3.17 6.98 -1.86
CA GLU A 73 -3.88 6.46 -3.04
C GLU A 73 -5.15 5.73 -2.57
N MET A 74 -5.86 4.96 -3.40
CA MET A 74 -7.21 4.45 -3.05
C MET A 74 -7.42 2.96 -3.37
N GLU A 75 -6.40 2.19 -3.76
CA GLU A 75 -6.61 0.85 -4.33
C GLU A 75 -5.65 -0.25 -3.83
N ALA A 76 -4.41 0.10 -3.48
CA ALA A 76 -3.33 -0.87 -3.30
C ALA A 76 -3.58 -1.86 -2.15
N ALA A 77 -4.19 -1.42 -1.04
CA ALA A 77 -4.51 -2.28 0.10
C ALA A 77 -5.43 -3.44 -0.29
N GLU A 78 -6.49 -3.19 -1.05
CA GLU A 78 -7.41 -4.24 -1.50
C GLU A 78 -6.78 -5.08 -2.61
N LEU A 79 -6.03 -4.47 -3.54
CA LEU A 79 -5.28 -5.19 -4.58
C LEU A 79 -4.34 -6.25 -3.98
N TYR A 80 -3.53 -5.85 -3.00
CA TYR A 80 -2.59 -6.75 -2.31
C TYR A 80 -3.31 -7.80 -1.48
N THR A 81 -4.40 -7.44 -0.80
CA THR A 81 -5.23 -8.38 -0.04
C THR A 81 -5.81 -9.48 -0.93
N LEU A 82 -6.39 -9.13 -2.07
CA LEU A 82 -6.97 -10.09 -3.00
C LEU A 82 -5.89 -10.94 -3.68
N ALA A 83 -4.76 -10.35 -4.04
CA ALA A 83 -3.64 -11.10 -4.60
C ALA A 83 -3.15 -12.18 -3.63
N ALA A 84 -2.97 -11.85 -2.35
CA ALA A 84 -2.60 -12.80 -1.32
C ALA A 84 -3.68 -13.90 -1.14
N ARG A 85 -4.96 -13.53 -1.11
CA ARG A 85 -6.08 -14.48 -0.96
C ARG A 85 -6.16 -15.49 -2.10
N TYR A 86 -5.88 -15.07 -3.33
CA TYR A 86 -6.03 -15.90 -4.53
C TYR A 86 -4.71 -16.46 -5.07
N ASN A 87 -3.64 -16.43 -4.27
CA ASN A 87 -2.30 -16.91 -4.65
C ASN A 87 -1.82 -16.30 -5.98
N ARG A 88 -2.00 -14.97 -6.12
CA ARG A 88 -1.52 -14.15 -7.24
C ARG A 88 -0.47 -13.17 -6.75
N ARG A 89 0.25 -12.58 -7.70
CA ARG A 89 1.26 -11.55 -7.45
C ARG A 89 0.70 -10.18 -7.83
N ALA A 90 0.96 -9.17 -7.02
CA ALA A 90 0.55 -7.80 -7.30
C ALA A 90 1.62 -6.79 -6.88
N LEU A 91 1.60 -5.63 -7.54
CA LEU A 91 2.45 -4.47 -7.27
C LEU A 91 1.70 -3.21 -7.71
N ALA A 92 1.70 -2.19 -6.86
CA ALA A 92 1.41 -0.80 -7.22
C ALA A 92 2.75 -0.05 -7.43
N VAL A 93 2.80 0.81 -8.44
CA VAL A 93 3.98 1.61 -8.84
C VAL A 93 3.58 3.08 -8.88
#